data_AF-A0AAV8ZRU4-F1
#
_entry.id   AF-A0AAV8ZRU4-F1
#
_cell.length_a   1.000
_cell.length_b   1.000
_cell.length_c   1.000
_cell.angle_alpha   90.00
_cell.angle_beta   90.00
_cell.angle_gamma   90.00
#
_symmetry.space_group_name_H-M   'P 1'
#
loop_
_entity.id
_entity.type
_entity.pdbx_description
1 polymer ?
#
loop_
_entity_poly.entity_id
_entity_poly.type
_entity_poly.pdbx_seq_one_letter_code
_entity_poly.pdbx_strand_id
1 'polypeptide(L)'
;MDVDRKEKIKLALKAVEEGMPKLKASKIFGVPRATIQFRMSEKFKKPGYGPETYLSKNEEKLLVDWILTCQRRGFPKRIEDLQKSVQNFLKECGRKTPFPNGLPGRGWYRAFTKRHPELSLRTTEAVTQASSCISESDIRRWFKTIEEELISGDYRHILLDDKRVFNGDETNFLLCPKNKKVIAFRGSKNVYEIDQGIAKSALTVMFTFSANGSLTPPMIIYPYKQKPPQCSK
;
A
#
# COMPACT_ATOMS: atom_id res chain seq x y z
N MET A 1 -27.04 -20.97 28.07
CA MET A 1 -25.75 -20.25 28.00
C MET A 1 -24.64 -21.28 27.84
N ASP A 2 -24.30 -21.62 26.61
CA ASP A 2 -23.18 -22.51 26.32
C ASP A 2 -21.87 -21.74 26.50
N VAL A 3 -21.27 -21.88 27.68
CA VAL A 3 -19.89 -21.43 27.92
C VAL A 3 -19.00 -22.10 26.90
N ASP A 4 -18.26 -21.28 26.13
CA ASP A 4 -17.39 -21.73 25.04
C ASP A 4 -16.46 -22.85 25.54
N ARG A 5 -16.33 -23.91 24.74
CA ARG A 5 -15.53 -25.10 25.07
C ARG A 5 -14.09 -24.72 25.43
N LYS A 6 -13.55 -23.66 24.82
CA LYS A 6 -12.21 -23.13 25.14
C LYS A 6 -12.11 -22.54 26.54
N GLU A 7 -13.14 -21.85 27.01
CA GLU A 7 -13.19 -21.27 28.36
C GLU A 7 -13.29 -22.35 29.43
N LYS A 8 -14.11 -23.39 29.22
CA LYS A 8 -14.21 -24.55 30.14
C LYS A 8 -12.85 -25.23 30.33
N ILE A 9 -12.07 -25.37 29.25
CA ILE A 9 -10.71 -25.93 29.31
C ILE A 9 -9.76 -25.01 30.09
N LYS A 10 -9.84 -23.69 29.88
CA LYS A 10 -8.98 -22.71 30.57
C LYS A 10 -9.25 -22.68 32.08
N LEU A 11 -10.52 -22.70 32.48
CA LEU A 11 -10.95 -22.77 33.88
C LEU A 11 -10.52 -24.09 34.55
N ALA A 12 -10.68 -25.21 33.84
CA ALA A 12 -10.25 -26.52 34.34
C ALA A 12 -8.73 -26.61 34.55
N LEU A 13 -7.93 -25.99 33.68
CA LEU A 13 -6.47 -25.95 33.83
C LEU A 13 -6.06 -25.10 35.03
N LYS A 14 -6.67 -23.92 35.20
CA LYS A 14 -6.39 -23.02 36.34
C LYS A 14 -6.70 -23.68 37.68
N ALA A 15 -7.85 -24.34 37.80
CA ALA A 15 -8.23 -25.05 39.02
C ALA A 15 -7.24 -26.17 39.40
N VAL A 16 -6.67 -26.86 38.40
CA VAL A 16 -5.67 -27.92 38.63
C VAL A 16 -4.30 -27.34 39.01
N GLU A 17 -3.92 -26.18 38.45
CA GLU A 17 -2.73 -25.44 38.89
C GLU A 17 -2.86 -24.91 40.33
N GLU A 18 -4.07 -24.52 40.73
CA GLU A 18 -4.42 -24.12 42.12
C GLU A 18 -4.50 -25.31 43.09
N GLY A 19 -4.17 -26.53 42.65
CA GLY A 19 -4.06 -27.73 43.50
C GLY A 19 -5.25 -28.70 43.43
N MET A 20 -6.26 -28.45 42.59
CA MET A 20 -7.39 -29.37 42.45
C MET A 20 -6.99 -30.67 41.73
N PRO A 21 -7.42 -31.85 42.21
CA PRO A 21 -7.18 -33.10 41.50
C PRO A 21 -7.83 -33.10 40.10
N LYS A 22 -7.08 -33.57 39.09
CA LYS A 22 -7.52 -33.62 37.67
C LYS A 22 -8.88 -34.29 37.46
N LEU A 23 -9.19 -35.31 38.26
CA LEU A 23 -10.48 -36.02 38.21
C LEU A 23 -11.65 -35.16 38.69
N LYS A 24 -11.41 -34.32 39.72
CA LYS A 24 -12.40 -33.40 40.30
C LYS A 24 -12.66 -32.24 39.33
N ALA A 25 -11.61 -31.66 38.76
CA ALA A 25 -11.72 -30.65 37.71
C ALA A 25 -12.47 -31.18 36.47
N SER A 26 -12.24 -32.44 36.10
CA SER A 26 -12.94 -33.07 34.96
C SER A 26 -14.47 -33.11 35.17
N LYS A 27 -14.92 -33.47 36.38
CA LYS A 27 -16.34 -33.55 36.72
C LYS A 27 -17.01 -32.17 36.84
N ILE A 28 -16.32 -31.18 37.41
CA ILE A 28 -16.86 -29.83 37.62
C ILE A 28 -17.01 -29.07 36.31
N PHE A 29 -15.99 -29.14 35.44
CA PHE A 29 -15.94 -28.33 34.22
C PHE A 29 -16.40 -29.10 32.96
N GLY A 30 -16.75 -30.38 33.08
CA GLY A 30 -17.19 -31.21 31.95
C GLY A 30 -16.11 -31.45 30.90
N VAL A 31 -14.82 -31.36 31.27
CA VAL A 31 -13.68 -31.56 30.38
C VAL A 31 -13.07 -32.94 30.65
N PRO A 32 -12.86 -33.82 29.65
CA PRO A 32 -12.24 -35.12 29.89
C PRO A 32 -10.86 -34.99 30.55
N ARG A 33 -10.58 -35.84 31.55
CA ARG A 33 -9.28 -35.88 32.25
C ARG A 33 -8.10 -35.96 31.28
N ALA A 34 -8.23 -36.76 30.22
CA ALA A 34 -7.19 -36.91 29.20
C ALA A 34 -6.85 -35.58 28.51
N THR A 35 -7.86 -34.73 28.27
CA THR A 35 -7.67 -33.39 27.70
C THR A 35 -6.91 -32.47 28.65
N ILE A 36 -7.26 -32.48 29.94
CA ILE A 36 -6.54 -31.69 30.98
C ILE A 36 -5.08 -32.16 31.07
N GLN A 37 -4.86 -33.47 31.13
CA GLN A 37 -3.53 -34.06 31.20
C GLN A 37 -2.68 -33.76 29.96
N PHE A 38 -3.26 -33.84 28.76
CA PHE A 38 -2.57 -33.49 27.52
C PHE A 38 -2.21 -32.01 27.48
N ARG A 39 -3.14 -31.12 27.85
CA ARG A 39 -2.94 -29.66 27.85
C ARG A 39 -1.88 -29.20 28.87
N MET A 40 -1.71 -29.91 29.98
CA MET A 40 -0.62 -29.66 30.94
C MET A 40 0.73 -30.27 30.53
N SER A 41 0.75 -31.15 29.53
CA SER A 41 1.99 -31.81 29.12
C SER A 41 2.88 -30.88 28.27
N GLU A 42 4.19 -31.11 28.30
CA GLU A 42 5.16 -30.43 27.43
C GLU A 42 4.79 -30.54 25.93
N LYS A 43 4.07 -31.59 25.53
CA LYS A 43 3.61 -31.80 24.15
C LYS A 43 2.64 -30.72 23.68
N PHE A 44 1.88 -30.11 24.59
CA PHE A 44 0.94 -29.04 24.25
C PHE A 44 1.60 -27.66 24.15
N LYS A 45 2.82 -27.48 24.69
CA LYS A 45 3.53 -26.20 24.66
C LYS A 45 3.99 -25.74 23.28
N LYS A 46 3.82 -26.54 22.21
CA LYS A 46 4.10 -26.11 20.82
C LYS A 46 2.82 -25.57 20.17
N PRO A 47 2.60 -24.24 20.09
CA PRO A 47 1.34 -23.68 19.62
C PRO A 47 1.29 -23.49 18.09
N GLY A 48 2.37 -23.80 17.36
CA GLY A 48 2.46 -23.55 15.93
C GLY A 48 2.25 -24.80 15.10
N TYR A 49 1.17 -24.86 14.33
CA TYR A 49 1.11 -25.73 13.16
C TYR A 49 1.94 -25.07 12.05
N GLY A 50 3.20 -25.47 11.92
CA GLY A 50 4.07 -25.03 10.84
C GLY A 50 5.55 -24.90 11.27
N PRO A 51 6.47 -24.81 10.29
CA PRO A 51 7.86 -24.51 10.56
C PRO A 51 8.02 -23.16 11.25
N GLU A 52 9.06 -23.02 12.07
CA GLU A 52 9.44 -21.73 12.64
C GLU A 52 9.82 -20.74 11.53
N THR A 53 9.65 -19.45 11.82
CA THR A 53 10.05 -18.37 10.92
C THR A 53 11.58 -18.29 10.84
N TYR A 54 12.11 -17.95 9.67
CA TYR A 54 13.55 -17.74 9.49
C TYR A 54 14.09 -16.49 10.19
N LEU A 55 13.17 -15.61 10.61
CA LEU A 55 13.45 -14.43 11.41
C LEU A 55 12.82 -14.60 12.80
N SER A 56 13.50 -14.10 13.83
CA SER A 56 12.93 -14.00 15.17
C SER A 56 11.87 -12.91 15.24
N LYS A 57 11.02 -12.94 16.28
CA LYS A 57 10.01 -11.89 16.50
C LYS A 57 10.64 -10.50 16.60
N ASN A 58 11.83 -10.41 17.22
CA ASN A 58 12.55 -9.14 17.37
C ASN A 58 13.11 -8.65 16.04
N GLU A 59 13.63 -9.56 15.21
CA GLU A 59 14.11 -9.23 13.85
C GLU A 59 12.98 -8.78 12.94
N GLU A 60 11.83 -9.47 12.99
CA GLU A 60 10.65 -9.05 12.23
C GLU A 60 10.17 -7.66 12.69
N LYS A 61 10.17 -7.39 14.00
CA LYS A 61 9.81 -6.06 14.53
C LYS A 61 10.76 -4.96 14.05
N LEU A 62 12.07 -5.22 14.06
CA LEU A 62 13.07 -4.27 13.55
C LEU A 62 12.82 -3.92 12.07
N LEU A 63 12.46 -4.92 11.26
CA LEU A 63 12.09 -4.71 9.85
C LEU A 63 10.82 -3.86 9.70
N VAL A 64 9.80 -4.12 10.52
CA VAL A 64 8.57 -3.30 10.53
C VAL A 64 8.90 -1.84 10.88
N ASP A 65 9.68 -1.61 11.95
CA ASP A 65 10.07 -0.27 12.38
C ASP A 65 10.90 0.47 11.31
N TRP A 66 11.79 -0.25 10.62
CA TRP A 66 12.54 0.27 9.48
C TRP A 66 11.62 0.67 8.31
N ILE A 67 10.68 -0.18 7.91
CA ILE A 67 9.71 0.11 6.83
C ILE A 67 8.90 1.36 7.18
N LEU A 68 8.34 1.43 8.38
CA LEU A 68 7.51 2.56 8.83
C LEU A 68 8.32 3.86 8.91
N THR A 69 9.57 3.79 9.37
CA THR A 69 10.45 4.97 9.43
C THR A 69 10.82 5.47 8.04
N CYS A 70 11.12 4.57 7.10
CA CYS A 70 11.36 4.91 5.71
C CYS A 70 10.12 5.55 5.05
N GLN A 71 8.93 5.02 5.30
CA GLN A 71 7.68 5.62 4.83
C GLN A 71 7.48 7.05 5.38
N ARG A 72 7.67 7.26 6.69
CA ARG A 72 7.53 8.59 7.31
C ARG A 72 8.48 9.63 6.73
N ARG A 73 9.64 9.21 6.24
CA ARG A 73 10.65 10.08 5.62
C ARG A 73 10.46 10.25 4.12
N GLY A 74 9.38 9.73 3.54
CA GLY A 74 9.10 9.85 2.10
C GLY A 74 9.86 8.84 1.22
N PHE A 75 10.45 7.79 1.80
CA PHE A 75 11.19 6.75 1.08
C PHE A 75 10.52 5.38 1.25
N PRO A 76 9.29 5.16 0.75
CA PRO A 76 8.59 3.88 0.90
C PRO A 76 9.40 2.73 0.29
N LYS A 77 9.40 1.59 0.97
CA LYS A 77 10.16 0.39 0.54
C LYS A 77 9.30 -0.53 -0.32
N ARG A 78 9.88 -1.04 -1.41
CA ARG A 78 9.22 -2.03 -2.26
C ARG A 78 9.37 -3.43 -1.66
N ILE A 79 8.56 -4.38 -2.15
CA ILE A 79 8.66 -5.78 -1.73
C ILE A 79 10.05 -6.33 -2.06
N GLU A 80 10.62 -5.96 -3.21
CA GLU A 80 11.93 -6.42 -3.63
C GLU A 80 13.04 -5.92 -2.70
N ASP A 81 12.91 -4.70 -2.18
CA ASP A 81 13.87 -4.14 -1.22
C ASP A 81 13.82 -4.93 0.09
N LEU A 82 12.61 -5.21 0.60
CA LEU A 82 12.42 -6.03 1.79
C LEU A 82 13.02 -7.44 1.62
N GLN A 83 12.73 -8.09 0.50
CA GLN A 83 13.24 -9.44 0.21
C GLN A 83 14.77 -9.45 0.12
N LYS A 84 15.38 -8.45 -0.52
CA LYS A 84 16.84 -8.32 -0.62
C LYS A 84 17.48 -8.00 0.73
N SER A 85 16.91 -7.10 1.52
CA SER A 85 17.39 -6.80 2.87
C SER A 85 17.38 -8.05 3.76
N VAL A 86 16.31 -8.85 3.70
CA VAL A 86 16.22 -10.11 4.44
C VAL A 86 17.20 -11.15 3.91
N GLN A 87 17.37 -11.25 2.59
CA GLN A 87 18.37 -12.13 1.98
C GLN A 87 19.78 -11.79 2.48
N ASN A 88 20.16 -10.52 2.48
CA ASN A 88 21.48 -10.07 2.91
C ASN A 88 21.69 -10.36 4.40
N PHE A 89 20.71 -10.01 5.24
CA PHE A 89 20.75 -10.31 6.67
C PHE A 89 20.93 -11.81 6.96
N LEU A 90 20.17 -12.68 6.28
CA LEU A 90 20.26 -14.12 6.46
C LEU A 90 21.61 -14.69 6.00
N LYS A 91 22.20 -14.13 4.94
CA LYS A 91 23.55 -14.48 4.45
C LYS A 91 24.63 -14.05 5.44
N GLU A 92 24.57 -12.82 5.95
CA GLU A 92 25.53 -12.29 6.93
C GLU A 92 25.50 -13.08 8.25
N CYS A 93 24.32 -13.51 8.68
CA CYS A 93 24.16 -14.38 9.85
C CYS A 93 24.48 -15.86 9.59
N GLY A 94 24.87 -16.25 8.37
CA GLY A 94 25.20 -17.63 8.01
C GLY A 94 24.04 -18.62 8.14
N ARG A 95 22.78 -18.16 8.08
CA ARG A 95 21.60 -19.03 8.27
C ARG A 95 21.28 -19.82 7.01
N LYS A 96 21.13 -21.14 7.14
CA LYS A 96 20.64 -22.00 6.05
C LYS A 96 19.15 -21.76 5.82
N THR A 97 18.79 -21.45 4.58
CA THR A 97 17.39 -21.21 4.17
C THR A 97 17.04 -22.11 2.99
N PRO A 98 15.77 -22.53 2.82
CA PRO A 98 15.33 -23.30 1.65
C PRO A 98 15.04 -22.39 0.44
N PHE A 99 15.37 -21.11 0.54
CA PHE A 99 15.09 -20.14 -0.50
C PHE A 99 16.06 -20.33 -1.67
N PRO A 100 15.58 -20.37 -2.92
CA PRO A 100 16.46 -20.32 -4.08
C PRO A 100 17.37 -19.09 -3.99
N ASN A 101 18.68 -19.30 -4.01
CA ASN A 101 19.71 -18.25 -3.85
C ASN A 101 19.62 -17.45 -2.53
N GLY A 102 18.91 -17.96 -1.52
CA GLY A 102 18.68 -17.26 -0.25
C GLY A 102 17.63 -16.15 -0.33
N LEU A 103 16.94 -15.95 -1.46
CA LEU A 103 15.97 -14.86 -1.64
C LEU A 103 14.56 -15.29 -1.16
N PRO A 104 13.99 -14.66 -0.13
CA PRO A 104 12.65 -15.00 0.34
C PRO A 104 11.61 -14.85 -0.77
N GLY A 105 10.85 -15.91 -1.03
CA GLY A 105 9.88 -15.94 -2.12
C GLY A 105 8.54 -15.24 -1.81
N ARG A 106 7.58 -15.35 -2.74
CA ARG A 106 6.26 -14.72 -2.58
C ARG A 106 5.47 -15.21 -1.37
N GLY A 107 5.58 -16.51 -1.07
CA GLY A 107 4.92 -17.10 0.11
C GLY A 107 5.45 -16.52 1.41
N TRP A 108 6.75 -16.19 1.48
CA TRP A 108 7.36 -15.65 2.68
C TRP A 108 6.84 -14.25 3.00
N TYR A 109 6.86 -13.31 2.04
CA TYR A 109 6.41 -11.94 2.34
C TYR A 109 4.90 -11.90 2.63
N ARG A 110 4.08 -12.74 1.98
CA ARG A 110 2.65 -12.86 2.32
C ARG A 110 2.44 -13.31 3.76
N ALA A 111 3.23 -14.29 4.21
CA ALA A 111 3.17 -14.75 5.59
C ALA A 111 3.67 -13.68 6.58
N PHE A 112 4.72 -12.94 6.21
CA PHE A 112 5.22 -11.79 6.98
C PHE A 112 4.14 -10.70 7.14
N THR A 113 3.53 -10.23 6.05
CA THR A 113 2.45 -9.24 6.12
C THR A 113 1.22 -9.75 6.88
N LYS A 114 0.92 -11.06 6.81
CA LYS A 114 -0.16 -11.64 7.62
C LYS A 114 0.13 -11.63 9.12
N ARG A 115 1.41 -11.71 9.52
CA ARG A 115 1.83 -11.60 10.94
C ARG A 115 1.86 -10.16 11.44
N HIS A 116 2.08 -9.20 10.54
CA HIS A 116 2.20 -7.77 10.82
C HIS A 116 1.08 -6.98 10.10
N PRO A 117 -0.18 -7.04 10.60
CA PRO A 117 -1.34 -6.44 9.95
C PRO A 117 -1.28 -4.91 9.85
N GLU A 118 -0.38 -4.25 10.58
CA GLU A 118 -0.06 -2.83 10.44
C GLU A 118 0.58 -2.49 9.08
N LEU A 119 1.12 -3.47 8.36
CA LEU A 119 1.66 -3.31 7.03
C LEU A 119 0.61 -3.67 5.96
N SER A 120 0.43 -2.79 4.98
CA SER A 120 -0.41 -3.07 3.82
C SER A 120 0.30 -2.68 2.53
N LEU A 121 0.05 -3.46 1.47
CA LEU A 121 0.52 -3.11 0.13
C LEU A 121 -0.34 -1.97 -0.42
N ARG A 122 0.31 -0.86 -0.76
CA ARG A 122 -0.31 0.33 -1.34
C ARG A 122 0.45 0.74 -2.59
N THR A 123 -0.28 1.32 -3.55
CA THR A 123 0.32 2.01 -4.68
C THR A 123 0.73 3.39 -4.20
N THR A 124 1.98 3.78 -4.40
CA THR A 124 2.44 5.14 -4.08
C THR A 124 1.78 6.12 -5.04
N GLU A 125 1.20 7.19 -4.50
CA GLU A 125 0.81 8.35 -5.31
C GLU A 125 2.07 9.15 -5.65
N ALA A 126 2.20 9.51 -6.93
CA ALA A 126 3.31 10.33 -7.37
C ALA A 126 3.02 11.77 -6.96
N VAL A 127 3.62 12.21 -5.86
CA VAL A 127 3.66 13.62 -5.49
C VAL A 127 4.90 14.23 -6.17
N THR A 128 4.72 15.33 -6.89
CA THR A 128 5.86 16.04 -7.51
C THR A 128 6.80 16.55 -6.41
N GLN A 129 8.11 16.59 -6.68
CA GLN A 129 9.10 17.06 -5.71
C GLN A 129 8.78 18.47 -5.21
N ALA A 130 8.24 19.34 -6.08
CA ALA A 130 7.77 20.67 -5.73
C ALA A 130 6.68 20.64 -4.65
N SER A 131 5.69 19.74 -4.76
CA SER A 131 4.62 19.59 -3.77
C SER A 131 5.09 18.98 -2.44
N SER A 132 6.22 18.26 -2.42
CA SER A 132 6.78 17.68 -1.18
C SER A 132 7.49 18.70 -0.28
N CYS A 133 7.91 19.84 -0.84
CA CYS A 133 8.60 20.92 -0.12
C CYS A 133 7.65 22.02 0.39
N ILE A 134 6.37 21.97 0.01
CA ILE A 134 5.38 22.97 0.40
C ILE A 134 4.79 22.60 1.76
N SER A 135 4.95 23.48 2.75
CA SER A 135 4.30 23.31 4.05
C SER A 135 2.87 23.85 4.04
N GLU A 136 2.05 23.45 5.02
CA GLU A 136 0.73 24.07 5.24
C GLU A 136 0.84 25.58 5.41
N SER A 137 1.90 26.06 6.07
CA SER A 137 2.13 27.49 6.29
C SER A 137 2.36 28.25 4.98
N ASP A 138 3.01 27.62 4.00
CA ASP A 138 3.26 28.20 2.68
C ASP A 138 1.96 28.30 1.88
N ILE A 139 1.11 27.27 1.94
CA ILE A 139 -0.22 27.26 1.31
C ILE A 139 -1.08 28.38 1.91
N ARG A 140 -1.17 28.45 3.24
CA ARG A 140 -1.96 29.49 3.92
C ARG A 140 -1.46 30.89 3.61
N ARG A 141 -0.14 31.08 3.57
CA ARG A 141 0.47 32.36 3.21
C ARG A 141 0.12 32.75 1.78
N TRP A 142 0.21 31.82 0.83
CA TRP A 142 -0.15 32.07 -0.55
C TRP A 142 -1.61 32.53 -0.69
N PHE A 143 -2.57 31.81 -0.09
CA PHE A 143 -3.98 32.22 -0.11
C PHE A 143 -4.20 33.60 0.51
N LYS A 144 -3.52 33.89 1.65
CA LYS A 144 -3.61 35.19 2.31
C LYS A 144 -3.10 36.31 1.41
N THR A 145 -1.95 36.11 0.76
CA THR A 145 -1.38 37.10 -0.17
C THR A 145 -2.32 37.36 -1.35
N ILE A 146 -2.91 36.31 -1.95
CA ILE A 146 -3.89 36.48 -3.03
C ILE A 146 -5.13 37.24 -2.55
N GLU A 147 -5.63 36.95 -1.36
CA GLU A 147 -6.78 37.66 -0.79
C GLU A 147 -6.49 39.14 -0.54
N GLU A 148 -5.30 39.47 -0.03
CA GLU A 148 -4.84 40.84 0.21
C GLU A 148 -4.75 41.64 -1.10
N GLU A 149 -4.17 41.06 -2.16
CA GLU A 149 -4.09 41.67 -3.50
C GLU A 149 -5.47 41.90 -4.12
N LEU A 150 -6.40 40.95 -3.95
CA LEU A 150 -7.78 41.12 -4.44
C LEU A 150 -8.54 42.22 -3.68
N ILE A 151 -8.26 42.41 -2.38
CA ILE A 151 -8.84 43.50 -1.60
C ILE A 151 -8.24 44.85 -2.00
N SER A 152 -6.91 44.93 -2.12
CA SER A 152 -6.22 46.19 -2.45
C SER A 152 -6.60 46.70 -3.84
N GLY A 153 -6.89 45.81 -4.79
CA GLY A 153 -7.34 46.14 -6.13
C GLY A 153 -8.85 46.30 -6.33
N ASP A 154 -9.67 46.23 -5.27
CA ASP A 154 -11.15 46.26 -5.35
C ASP A 154 -11.77 45.12 -6.19
N TYR A 155 -11.05 44.00 -6.30
CA TYR A 155 -11.44 42.81 -7.08
C TYR A 155 -12.08 41.71 -6.25
N ARG A 156 -12.25 41.90 -4.94
CA ARG A 156 -12.82 40.88 -4.04
C ARG A 156 -14.17 40.34 -4.51
N HIS A 157 -14.97 41.17 -5.18
CA HIS A 157 -16.27 40.80 -5.73
C HIS A 157 -16.19 39.64 -6.76
N ILE A 158 -15.04 39.40 -7.39
CA ILE A 158 -14.82 38.28 -8.32
C ILE A 158 -15.04 36.94 -7.61
N LEU A 159 -14.64 36.82 -6.34
CA LEU A 159 -14.81 35.58 -5.57
C LEU A 159 -16.25 35.33 -5.12
N LEU A 160 -17.12 36.33 -5.21
CA LEU A 160 -18.55 36.22 -4.86
C LEU A 160 -19.39 35.65 -6.02
N ASP A 161 -18.85 35.65 -7.24
CA ASP A 161 -19.52 35.17 -8.45
C ASP A 161 -18.81 33.91 -8.96
N ASP A 162 -19.44 32.76 -8.74
CA ASP A 162 -18.93 31.43 -9.12
C ASP A 162 -18.74 31.26 -10.64
N LYS A 163 -19.34 32.13 -11.45
CA LYS A 163 -19.16 32.17 -12.91
C LYS A 163 -17.84 32.80 -13.32
N ARG A 164 -17.14 33.49 -12.42
CA ARG A 164 -15.88 34.20 -12.70
C ARG A 164 -14.65 33.44 -12.26
N VAL A 165 -14.83 32.38 -11.49
CA VAL A 165 -13.73 31.52 -11.02
C VAL A 165 -13.64 30.33 -11.97
N PHE A 166 -12.55 30.26 -12.73
CA PHE A 166 -12.30 29.16 -13.67
C PHE A 166 -11.14 28.30 -13.19
N ASN A 167 -11.32 26.99 -13.29
CA ASN A 167 -10.26 26.02 -13.14
C ASN A 167 -10.07 25.29 -14.47
N GLY A 168 -8.84 25.26 -14.96
CA GLY A 168 -8.49 24.58 -16.21
C GLY A 168 -7.32 23.64 -16.01
N ASP A 169 -7.38 22.47 -16.64
CA ASP A 169 -6.29 21.51 -16.62
C ASP A 169 -6.15 20.75 -17.95
N GLU A 170 -4.94 20.27 -18.20
CA GLU A 170 -4.52 19.60 -19.42
C GLU A 170 -4.80 18.10 -19.32
N THR A 171 -5.66 17.61 -20.21
CA THR A 171 -5.91 16.18 -20.35
C THR A 171 -5.26 15.64 -21.62
N ASN A 172 -4.44 14.61 -21.46
CA ASN A 172 -3.79 13.94 -22.58
C ASN A 172 -4.63 12.75 -23.09
N PHE A 173 -5.10 12.84 -24.34
CA PHE A 173 -5.82 11.78 -25.04
C PHE A 173 -4.89 11.00 -25.98
N LEU A 174 -4.71 9.71 -25.70
CA LEU A 174 -3.98 8.81 -26.58
C LEU A 174 -4.89 8.41 -27.75
N LEU A 175 -4.49 8.76 -28.98
CA LEU A 175 -5.23 8.40 -30.20
C LEU A 175 -5.03 6.94 -30.60
N CYS A 176 -3.95 6.32 -30.10
CA CYS A 176 -3.70 4.87 -30.19
C CYS A 176 -3.66 4.30 -28.76
N PRO A 177 -4.79 3.81 -28.21
CA PRO A 177 -4.84 3.22 -26.89
C PRO A 177 -3.99 1.94 -26.84
N LYS A 178 -3.47 1.61 -25.65
CA LYS A 178 -2.65 0.40 -25.46
C LYS A 178 -3.45 -0.87 -25.79
N ASN A 179 -2.82 -1.82 -26.48
CA ASN A 179 -3.39 -3.12 -26.80
C ASN A 179 -3.95 -3.77 -25.54
N LYS A 180 -5.22 -4.17 -25.61
CA LYS A 180 -5.90 -4.87 -24.52
C LYS A 180 -5.54 -6.35 -24.57
N LYS A 181 -5.86 -7.07 -23.50
CA LYS A 181 -5.72 -8.54 -23.52
C LYS A 181 -6.68 -9.10 -24.55
N VAL A 182 -6.14 -9.80 -25.54
CA VAL A 182 -6.91 -10.52 -26.56
C VAL A 182 -6.99 -12.00 -26.21
N ILE A 183 -8.07 -12.65 -26.64
CA ILE A 183 -8.17 -14.11 -26.61
C ILE A 183 -7.34 -14.64 -27.78
N ALA A 184 -6.37 -15.49 -27.49
CA ALA A 184 -5.50 -16.09 -28.49
C ALA A 184 -5.31 -17.58 -28.22
N PHE A 185 -4.84 -18.31 -29.24
CA PHE A 185 -4.60 -19.74 -29.14
C PHE A 185 -3.59 -20.07 -28.02
N ARG A 186 -3.89 -21.11 -27.24
CA ARG A 186 -3.06 -21.52 -26.10
C ARG A 186 -1.72 -22.04 -26.63
N GLY A 187 -0.63 -21.35 -26.27
CA GLY A 187 0.73 -21.69 -26.72
C GLY A 187 1.31 -20.69 -27.74
N SER A 188 0.51 -19.75 -28.25
CA SER A 188 1.02 -18.66 -29.09
C SER A 188 1.96 -17.76 -28.30
N LYS A 189 3.23 -17.70 -28.71
CA LYS A 189 4.24 -16.83 -28.10
C LYS A 189 4.07 -15.37 -28.49
N ASN A 190 3.68 -15.12 -29.74
CA ASN A 190 3.49 -13.78 -30.29
C ASN A 190 2.07 -13.64 -30.83
N VAL A 191 1.33 -12.68 -30.32
CA VAL A 191 -0.01 -12.32 -30.78
C VAL A 191 0.06 -10.84 -31.14
N TYR A 192 -0.13 -10.54 -32.42
CA TYR A 192 0.00 -9.18 -32.93
C TYR A 192 -1.38 -8.60 -33.23
N GLU A 193 -1.58 -7.36 -32.80
CA GLU A 193 -2.69 -6.50 -33.20
C GLU A 193 -2.08 -5.41 -34.08
N ILE A 194 -2.61 -5.21 -35.29
CA ILE A 194 -2.10 -4.21 -36.23
C ILE A 194 -2.71 -2.87 -35.84
N ASP A 195 -1.87 -1.94 -35.36
CA ASP A 195 -2.28 -0.58 -35.09
C ASP A 195 -2.65 0.14 -36.40
N GLN A 196 -3.87 0.66 -36.49
CA GLN A 196 -4.36 1.40 -37.67
C GLN A 196 -3.98 2.89 -37.64
N GLY A 197 -3.37 3.38 -36.55
CA GLY A 197 -3.02 4.79 -36.35
C GLY A 197 -1.52 5.06 -36.29
N ILE A 198 -1.14 6.34 -36.30
CA ILE A 198 0.25 6.77 -36.07
C ILE A 198 0.61 6.43 -34.62
N ALA A 199 1.56 5.51 -34.44
CA ALA A 199 2.02 5.06 -33.14
C ALA A 199 2.41 6.26 -32.25
N LYS A 200 1.94 6.25 -31.00
CA LYS A 200 2.19 7.29 -29.98
C LYS A 200 1.61 8.68 -30.29
N SER A 201 0.66 8.78 -31.20
CA SER A 201 -0.08 10.04 -31.39
C SER A 201 -0.96 10.34 -30.17
N ALA A 202 -0.84 11.57 -29.68
CA ALA A 202 -1.49 12.07 -28.50
C ALA A 202 -2.03 13.47 -28.78
N LEU A 203 -3.20 13.77 -28.25
CA LEU A 203 -3.86 15.06 -28.34
C LEU A 203 -3.96 15.62 -26.92
N THR A 204 -3.41 16.81 -26.69
CA THR A 204 -3.60 17.49 -25.41
C THR A 204 -4.81 18.40 -25.54
N VAL A 205 -5.76 18.28 -24.62
CA VAL A 205 -6.94 19.13 -24.56
C VAL A 205 -6.95 19.82 -23.21
N MET A 206 -6.99 21.15 -23.24
CA MET A 206 -7.23 21.95 -22.05
C MET A 206 -8.74 22.08 -21.86
N PHE A 207 -9.24 21.51 -20.77
CA PHE A 207 -10.62 21.73 -20.34
C PHE A 207 -10.63 22.77 -19.24
N THR A 208 -11.47 23.79 -19.42
CA THR A 208 -11.64 24.84 -18.42
C THR A 208 -13.11 24.94 -18.04
N PHE A 209 -13.38 24.81 -16.75
CA PHE A 209 -14.70 24.86 -16.15
C PHE A 209 -14.78 26.02 -15.17
N SER A 210 -15.90 26.72 -15.13
CA SER A 210 -16.18 27.66 -14.03
C SER A 210 -16.65 26.94 -12.78
N ALA A 211 -16.54 27.58 -11.62
CA ALA A 211 -16.92 27.01 -10.33
C ALA A 211 -18.42 26.68 -10.25
N ASN A 212 -19.26 27.36 -11.04
CA ASN A 212 -20.69 27.03 -11.19
C ASN A 212 -20.97 25.79 -12.08
N GLY A 213 -19.93 25.20 -12.68
CA GLY A 213 -20.03 24.02 -13.55
C GLY A 213 -20.20 24.29 -15.04
N SER A 214 -20.18 25.55 -15.50
CA SER A 214 -20.20 25.83 -16.94
C SER A 214 -18.87 25.42 -17.61
N LEU A 215 -18.96 24.79 -18.77
CA LEU A 215 -17.80 24.42 -19.59
C LEU A 215 -17.49 25.54 -20.60
N THR A 216 -16.24 25.98 -20.65
CA THR A 216 -15.76 26.82 -21.76
C THR A 216 -15.37 25.94 -22.96
N PRO A 217 -15.40 26.47 -24.20
CA PRO A 217 -14.95 25.71 -25.37
C PRO A 217 -13.55 25.10 -25.14
N PRO A 218 -13.38 23.78 -25.28
CA PRO A 218 -12.10 23.14 -24.99
C PRO A 218 -11.04 23.58 -26.00
N MET A 219 -9.84 23.88 -25.51
CA MET A 219 -8.71 24.22 -26.37
C MET A 219 -7.94 22.95 -26.72
N ILE A 220 -7.85 22.66 -28.02
CA ILE A 220 -7.13 21.52 -28.53
C ILE A 220 -5.71 21.94 -28.89
N ILE A 221 -4.73 21.36 -28.21
CA ILE A 221 -3.31 21.55 -28.48
C ILE A 221 -2.85 20.36 -29.33
N TYR A 222 -2.62 20.64 -30.60
CA TYR A 222 -2.10 19.65 -31.53
C TYR A 222 -0.60 19.43 -31.32
N PRO A 223 -0.09 18.19 -31.50
CA PRO A 223 1.33 17.93 -31.45
C PRO A 223 2.07 18.79 -32.49
N TYR A 224 3.08 19.53 -32.02
CA TYR A 224 3.86 20.47 -32.81
C TYR A 224 4.55 19.80 -34.01
N LYS A 225 4.47 20.40 -35.20
CA LYS A 225 5.19 19.92 -36.40
C LYS A 225 6.64 20.45 -36.51
N GLN A 226 7.04 21.49 -35.77
CA GLN A 226 8.42 22.02 -35.77
C GLN A 226 8.77 22.72 -34.44
N LYS A 227 10.03 22.64 -33.99
CA LYS A 227 10.49 23.40 -32.81
C LYS A 227 10.32 24.92 -33.04
N PRO A 228 9.94 25.72 -32.03
CA PRO A 228 10.01 27.17 -32.12
C PRO A 228 11.47 27.59 -32.43
N PRO A 229 11.72 28.43 -33.44
CA PRO A 229 13.08 28.79 -33.87
C PRO A 229 13.88 29.67 -32.87
N GLN A 230 13.49 29.75 -31.60
CA GLN A 230 14.09 30.65 -30.63
C GLN A 230 14.49 30.00 -29.28
N CYS A 231 14.36 28.68 -29.11
CA CYS A 231 14.90 28.00 -27.94
C CYS A 231 16.16 27.21 -28.31
N SER A 232 17.21 27.94 -28.69
CA SER A 232 18.58 27.46 -28.70
C SER A 232 19.48 28.56 -28.12
N LYS A 233 19.61 28.57 -26.79
CA LYS A 233 20.82 28.88 -26.05
C LYS A 233 20.81 28.06 -24.77
#